data_AF-A0A4U3B932-F1
#
_entry.id   AF-A0A4U3B932-F1
#
_cell.length_a   1.000
_cell.length_b   1.000
_cell.length_c   1.000
_cell.angle_alpha   90.00
_cell.angle_beta   90.00
_cell.angle_gamma   90.00
#
_symmetry.space_group_name_H-M   'P 1'
#
loop_
_entity.id
_entity.type
_entity.pdbx_description
1 polymer ?
#
loop_
_entity_poly.entity_id
_entity_poly.type
_entity_poly.pdbx_seq_one_letter_code
_entity_poly.pdbx_strand_id
1 'polypeptide(L)'
;NSGTMTPEFETTAYKLKIGQISDPVKSPNGYHIIKLTGKKDLQPYDEVKDSIRKNLEAERIADPTFSHKLIQKELKKANIKINDSDLENTFTLAHEQGN
;
A
#
# COMPACT_ATOMS: atom_id res chain seq x y z
N ASN A 1 5.28 6.77 8.43
CA ASN A 1 3.93 6.98 9.02
C ASN A 1 2.83 7.14 7.98
N SER A 2 3.10 7.19 6.67
CA SER A 2 2.05 7.00 5.67
C SER A 2 1.59 5.53 5.70
N GLY A 3 0.28 5.29 5.82
CA GLY A 3 -0.34 3.97 5.80
C GLY A 3 -1.04 3.55 7.10
N THR A 4 -0.91 4.32 8.19
CA THR A 4 -1.59 4.00 9.47
C THR A 4 -2.92 4.72 9.65
N MET A 5 -3.18 5.77 8.87
CA MET A 5 -4.41 6.57 8.94
C MET A 5 -5.21 6.38 7.66
N THR A 6 -6.53 6.67 7.71
CA THR A 6 -7.36 6.52 6.51
C THR A 6 -6.92 7.47 5.40
N PRO A 7 -7.08 7.08 4.12
CA PRO A 7 -6.69 7.93 2.99
C PRO A 7 -7.28 9.34 3.06
N GLU A 8 -8.51 9.49 3.57
CA GLU A 8 -9.20 10.77 3.73
C GLU A 8 -8.52 11.65 4.79
N PHE A 9 -8.07 11.04 5.88
CA PHE A 9 -7.34 11.73 6.93
C PHE A 9 -5.98 12.22 6.42
N GLU A 10 -5.20 11.33 5.81
CA GLU A 10 -3.87 11.67 5.29
C GLU A 10 -3.96 12.79 4.24
N THR A 11 -4.85 12.63 3.27
CA THR A 11 -5.04 13.60 2.18
C THR A 11 -5.40 14.99 2.72
N THR A 12 -6.28 15.06 3.73
CA THR A 12 -6.68 16.33 4.33
C THR A 12 -5.53 16.94 5.14
N ALA A 13 -4.84 16.15 5.95
CA ALA A 13 -3.70 16.61 6.74
C ALA A 13 -2.57 17.17 5.87
N TYR A 14 -2.27 16.55 4.73
CA TYR A 14 -1.24 17.04 3.79
C TYR A 14 -1.62 18.35 3.09
N LYS A 15 -2.91 18.63 2.91
CA LYS A 15 -3.42 19.86 2.29
C LYS A 15 -3.41 21.06 3.25
N LEU A 16 -3.42 20.82 4.57
CA LEU A 16 -3.45 21.90 5.56
C LEU A 16 -2.13 22.67 5.61
N LYS A 17 -2.25 23.98 5.84
CA LYS A 17 -1.12 24.86 6.22
C LYS A 17 -0.90 24.81 7.72
N ILE A 18 0.32 25.12 8.17
CA ILE A 18 0.64 25.14 9.61
C ILE A 18 -0.28 26.13 10.31
N GLY A 19 -0.92 25.69 11.39
CA GLY A 19 -1.93 26.44 12.14
C GLY A 19 -3.36 26.31 11.62
N GLN A 20 -3.58 25.76 10.41
CA GLN A 20 -4.89 25.61 9.81
C GLN A 20 -5.67 24.42 10.40
N ILE A 21 -6.98 24.59 10.53
CA ILE A 21 -7.94 23.57 10.93
C ILE A 21 -8.71 23.10 9.68
N SER A 22 -8.91 21.79 9.52
CA SER A 22 -9.69 21.23 8.43
C SER A 22 -11.19 21.32 8.69
N ASP A 23 -11.96 21.17 7.62
CA ASP A 23 -13.35 20.76 7.71
C ASP A 23 -13.47 19.37 8.34
N PRO A 24 -14.67 18.99 8.84
CA PRO A 24 -14.90 17.66 9.42
C PRO A 24 -14.62 16.55 8.41
N VAL A 25 -13.60 15.73 8.67
CA VAL A 25 -13.22 14.59 7.84
C VAL A 25 -13.95 13.35 8.34
N LYS A 26 -14.73 12.71 7.45
CA LYS A 26 -15.38 11.44 7.75
C LYS A 26 -14.36 10.31 7.74
N SER A 27 -14.31 9.53 8.82
CA SER A 27 -13.58 8.26 8.91
C SER A 27 -14.56 7.14 9.30
N PRO A 28 -14.15 5.86 9.23
CA PRO A 28 -14.96 4.74 9.72
C PRO A 28 -15.43 4.89 11.17
N ASN A 29 -14.70 5.66 11.99
CA ASN A 29 -14.97 5.85 13.41
C ASN A 29 -15.78 7.14 13.72
N GLY A 30 -16.19 7.92 12.69
CA GLY A 30 -16.98 9.14 12.87
C GLY A 30 -16.42 10.34 12.11
N TYR A 31 -16.41 11.52 12.75
CA TYR A 31 -15.87 12.75 12.17
C TYR A 31 -14.65 13.23 12.95
N HIS A 32 -13.59 13.60 12.22
CA HIS A 32 -12.35 14.12 12.76
C HIS A 32 -12.12 15.54 12.28
N ILE A 33 -11.77 16.44 13.21
CA ILE A 33 -11.29 17.79 12.89
C ILE A 33 -9.78 17.79 13.08
N ILE A 34 -9.05 18.14 12.03
CA ILE A 34 -7.60 18.03 11.98
C ILE A 34 -7.00 19.43 12.08
N LYS A 35 -6.03 19.63 12.98
CA LYS A 35 -5.23 20.87 13.04
C LYS A 35 -3.78 20.55 12.79
N LEU A 36 -3.16 21.19 11.80
CA LEU A 36 -1.74 21.03 11.55
C LEU A 36 -0.94 21.91 12.54
N THR A 37 -0.32 21.30 13.54
CA THR A 37 0.45 22.02 14.57
C THR A 37 1.87 22.37 14.14
N GLY A 38 2.44 21.61 13.20
CA GLY A 38 3.77 21.82 12.67
C GLY A 38 4.14 20.74 11.66
N LYS A 39 5.22 20.96 10.91
CA LYS A 39 5.83 19.96 10.04
C LYS A 39 7.21 19.65 10.62
N LYS A 40 7.55 18.37 10.71
CA LYS A 40 8.93 17.97 11.02
C LYS A 40 9.77 18.13 9.76
N ASP A 41 11.00 18.60 9.93
CA ASP A 41 11.96 18.65 8.83
C ASP A 41 12.21 17.24 8.30
N LEU A 42 12.15 17.11 6.98
CA LEU A 42 12.49 15.88 6.30
C LEU A 42 14.00 15.85 6.13
N GLN A 43 14.62 14.74 6.56
CA GLN A 43 16.02 14.49 6.24
C GLN A 43 16.22 14.44 4.72
N PRO A 44 17.41 14.79 4.21
CA PRO A 44 17.73 14.68 2.80
C PRO A 44 17.41 13.29 2.27
N TYR A 45 16.84 13.23 1.06
CA TYR A 45 16.43 11.97 0.45
C TYR A 45 17.55 10.94 0.43
N ASP A 46 18.79 11.35 0.14
CA ASP A 46 19.94 10.45 0.05
C ASP A 46 20.26 9.74 1.36
N GLU A 47 20.00 10.37 2.52
CA GLU A 47 20.23 9.78 3.83
C GLU A 47 19.14 8.76 4.21
N VAL A 48 17.90 8.99 3.77
CA VAL A 48 16.75 8.15 4.13
C VAL A 48 16.41 7.10 3.07
N LYS A 49 16.93 7.23 1.85
CA LYS A 49 16.62 6.36 0.71
C LYS A 49 16.82 4.89 1.03
N ASP A 50 17.94 4.54 1.65
CA ASP A 50 18.25 3.14 1.95
C ASP A 50 17.35 2.58 3.05
N SER A 51 16.99 3.40 4.04
CA SER A 51 16.01 3.03 5.07
C SER A 51 14.61 2.84 4.48
N ILE A 52 14.17 3.79 3.65
CA ILE A 52 12.88 3.72 2.94
C ILE A 52 12.84 2.46 2.04
N ARG A 53 13.90 2.19 1.29
CA ARG A 53 13.99 1.00 0.44
C ARG A 53 13.85 -0.28 1.26
N LYS A 54 14.61 -0.42 2.34
CA LYS A 54 14.56 -1.61 3.20
C LYS A 54 13.17 -1.82 3.81
N ASN A 55 12.51 -0.74 4.24
CA ASN A 55 11.15 -0.82 4.78
C ASN A 55 10.14 -1.23 3.70
N LEU A 56 10.22 -0.64 2.50
CA LEU A 56 9.34 -1.02 1.39
C LEU A 56 9.59 -2.45 0.90
N GLU A 57 10.84 -2.91 0.91
CA GLU A 57 11.19 -4.29 0.59
C GLU A 57 10.61 -5.26 1.62
N ALA A 58 10.78 -4.98 2.91
CA ALA A 58 10.20 -5.79 3.98
C ALA A 58 8.66 -5.82 3.90
N GLU A 59 8.02 -4.68 3.66
CA GLU A 59 6.57 -4.57 3.50
C GLU A 59 6.07 -5.35 2.27
N ARG A 60 6.77 -5.26 1.15
CA ARG A 60 6.46 -6.03 -0.07
C ARG A 60 6.66 -7.52 0.09
N ILE A 61 7.69 -7.95 0.83
CA ILE A 61 7.93 -9.37 1.10
C ILE A 61 6.85 -9.93 2.04
N ALA A 62 6.43 -9.13 3.02
CA ALA A 62 5.37 -9.51 3.95
C ALA A 62 3.98 -9.52 3.29
N ASP A 63 3.76 -8.78 2.20
CA ASP A 63 2.50 -8.80 1.45
C ASP A 63 2.34 -10.12 0.65
N PRO A 64 1.39 -10.99 1.03
CA PRO A 64 1.16 -12.25 0.33
C PRO A 64 0.71 -12.05 -1.12
N THR A 65 0.06 -10.92 -1.42
CA THR A 65 -0.41 -10.55 -2.76
C THR A 65 0.77 -10.28 -3.69
N PHE A 66 1.82 -9.65 -3.16
CA PHE A 66 3.03 -9.31 -3.92
C PHE A 66 3.80 -10.57 -4.32
N SER A 67 3.99 -11.50 -3.39
CA SER A 67 4.66 -12.78 -3.66
C SER A 67 3.93 -13.60 -4.74
N HIS A 68 2.60 -13.69 -4.67
CA HIS A 68 1.80 -14.36 -5.69
C HIS A 68 1.91 -13.67 -7.05
N LYS A 69 1.83 -12.33 -7.10
CA LYS A 69 1.99 -11.55 -8.34
C LYS A 69 3.38 -11.73 -8.96
N LEU A 70 4.42 -11.87 -8.14
CA LEU A 70 5.78 -12.14 -8.61
C LEU A 70 5.87 -13.54 -9.23
N ILE A 71 5.35 -14.56 -8.55
CA ILE A 71 5.29 -15.94 -9.07
C ILE A 71 4.56 -15.95 -10.42
N GLN A 72 3.39 -15.32 -10.51
CA GLN A 72 2.64 -15.21 -11.77
C GLN A 72 3.42 -14.55 -12.90
N LYS A 73 4.16 -13.48 -12.60
CA LYS A 73 4.99 -12.77 -13.58
C LYS A 73 6.10 -13.66 -14.11
N GLU A 74 6.74 -14.44 -13.25
CA GLU A 74 7.81 -15.37 -13.66
C GLU A 74 7.25 -16.59 -14.40
N LEU A 75 6.10 -17.14 -13.98
CA LEU A 75 5.40 -18.21 -14.72
C LEU A 75 5.02 -17.77 -16.14
N LYS A 76 4.50 -16.54 -16.30
CA LYS A 76 4.18 -15.95 -17.62
C LYS A 76 5.41 -15.76 -18.50
N LYS A 77 6.54 -15.31 -17.93
CA LYS A 77 7.80 -15.17 -18.68
C LYS A 77 8.40 -16.51 -19.10
N ALA A 78 8.26 -17.52 -18.25
CA ALA A 78 8.77 -18.87 -18.51
C ALA A 78 7.97 -19.63 -19.59
N ASN A 79 6.87 -19.05 -20.10
CA ASN A 79 6.06 -19.61 -21.20
C ASN A 79 5.69 -21.08 -20.96
N ILE A 80 5.30 -21.40 -19.72
CA ILE A 80 5.01 -22.75 -19.27
C ILE A 80 3.78 -23.25 -20.02
N LYS A 81 3.99 -24.23 -20.92
CA LYS A 81 2.91 -25.02 -21.51
C LYS A 81 2.53 -26.12 -20.54
N ILE A 82 1.40 -25.96 -19.88
CA ILE A 82 0.77 -27.02 -19.10
C ILE A 82 0.06 -27.91 -20.12
N ASN A 83 0.53 -29.15 -20.28
CA ASN A 83 -0.03 -30.13 -21.22
C ASN A 83 -1.12 -31.01 -20.58
N ASP A 84 -1.48 -30.74 -19.33
CA ASP A 84 -2.47 -31.49 -18.57
C ASP A 84 -3.69 -30.61 -18.31
N SER A 85 -4.84 -30.99 -18.87
CA SER A 85 -6.08 -30.21 -18.86
C SER A 85 -6.61 -29.96 -17.45
N ASP A 86 -6.28 -30.82 -16.50
CA ASP A 86 -6.83 -30.76 -15.13
C ASP A 86 -6.09 -29.72 -14.26
N LEU A 87 -4.91 -29.26 -14.72
CA LEU A 87 -4.04 -28.33 -13.99
C LEU A 87 -3.93 -26.95 -14.65
N GLU A 88 -4.70 -26.67 -15.70
CA GLU A 88 -4.71 -25.34 -16.35
C GLU A 88 -5.14 -24.23 -15.38
N ASN A 89 -5.98 -24.54 -14.40
CA ASN A 89 -6.50 -23.59 -13.41
C ASN A 89 -5.69 -23.51 -12.11
N THR A 90 -4.62 -24.28 -11.94
CA THR A 90 -3.85 -24.33 -10.68
C THR A 90 -3.11 -23.02 -10.40
N PHE A 91 -2.81 -22.25 -11.44
CA PHE A 91 -2.13 -20.96 -11.33
C PHE A 91 -3.08 -19.79 -11.58
N THR A 92 -4.36 -20.01 -11.83
CA THR A 92 -5.32 -18.91 -12.01
C THR A 92 -5.86 -18.54 -10.63
N LEU A 93 -5.81 -17.25 -10.29
CA LEU A 93 -6.43 -16.72 -9.08
C LEU A 93 -7.91 -17.14 -9.08
N ALA A 94 -8.28 -18.07 -8.20
CA ALA A 94 -9.68 -18.28 -7.87
C ALA A 94 -10.22 -16.95 -7.30
N HIS A 95 -10.99 -16.24 -8.12
CA HIS A 95 -11.79 -15.11 -7.69
C HIS A 95 -12.91 -15.62 -6.75
N GLU A 96 -13.19 -14.83 -5.71
CA GLU A 96 -14.50 -14.72 -5.05
C GLU A 96 -15.07 -15.97 -4.37
N GLN A 97 -14.77 -16.13 -3.08
CA GLN A 97 -15.79 -16.57 -2.13
C GLN A 97 -16.37 -15.30 -1.51
N GLY A 98 -17.48 -14.84 -2.08
CA GLY A 98 -18.35 -13.88 -1.43
C GLY A 98 -18.90 -14.45 -0.13
N ASN A 99 -18.91 -13.60 0.89
CA ASN A 99 -20.02 -13.47 1.83
C ASN A 99 -20.07 -12.02 2.29
#